data_AF-A0A1I7X5J0-F1
#
_entry.id   AF-A0A1I7X5J0-F1
#
_cell.length_a   1.000
_cell.length_b   1.000
_cell.length_c   1.000
_cell.angle_alpha   90.00
_cell.angle_beta   90.00
_cell.angle_gamma   90.00
#
_symmetry.space_group_name_H-M   'P 1'
#
loop_
_entity.id
_entity.type
_entity.pdbx_description
1 polymer ?
#
loop_
_entity_poly.entity_id
_entity_poly.type
_entity_poly.pdbx_seq_one_letter_code
_entity_poly.pdbx_strand_id
1 'polypeptide(L)'
;MSITSFYVSLDREFYPGYATSMASYPGLLYSSDDFTLMSSGLAIIETTISVFNVSLFNHTQAVGQLPTWVRAIVSNQLARDAREWCSLYSKYNSGTYNNQWAVLDYNKFTPNQALPEYGLFYILEQMPYRNNRLSRYDKYSYFPSYNIPYFKKITDISGFIQQGEKLGDWFKWGASPRAKIFDRDHHNVHDLDSLTKLMRYNNYQKDEFSKCKCNPPYSAEAAISARGDLNPSNGTYEFPGQGHVNHGALDYKGTNVALMKRLEFRAQGGPTWGDVPAFKWSTFDFVSISTKDIINHIGHPDEWKFDWVEHKWETDIHA
;
A
#
# COMPACT_ATOMS: atom_id res chain seq x y z
N MET A 1 5.45 14.11 -1.55
CA MET A 1 5.14 13.14 -2.61
C MET A 1 5.48 13.76 -3.96
N SER A 2 6.26 13.07 -4.79
CA SER A 2 6.50 13.46 -6.18
C SER A 2 5.79 12.46 -7.09
N ILE A 3 5.09 12.93 -8.12
CA ILE A 3 4.56 12.07 -9.17
C ILE A 3 5.59 12.07 -10.29
N THR A 4 6.07 10.89 -10.67
CA THR A 4 7.14 10.77 -11.65
C THR A 4 6.72 9.79 -12.74
N SER A 5 6.87 10.21 -14.00
CA SER A 5 6.88 9.30 -15.15
C SER A 5 8.32 9.07 -15.56
N PHE A 6 8.70 7.80 -15.69
CA PHE A 6 9.97 7.42 -16.28
C PHE A 6 9.72 6.92 -17.69
N TYR A 7 10.30 7.63 -18.65
CA TYR A 7 10.42 7.18 -20.03
C TYR A 7 11.84 6.66 -20.23
N VAL A 8 11.98 5.34 -20.34
CA VAL A 8 13.25 4.75 -20.79
C VAL A 8 13.01 4.30 -22.23
N SER A 9 13.80 4.81 -23.18
CA SER A 9 13.75 4.38 -24.58
C SER A 9 14.31 2.95 -24.71
N LEU A 10 13.54 1.99 -24.23
CA LEU A 10 13.84 0.58 -24.33
C LEU A 10 13.14 0.00 -25.56
N ASP A 11 13.71 -1.08 -26.10
CA ASP A 11 13.10 -1.82 -27.19
C ASP A 11 11.74 -2.39 -26.72
N ARG A 12 10.65 -1.87 -27.30
CA ARG A 12 9.28 -2.18 -26.86
C ARG A 12 8.93 -3.65 -27.00
N GLU A 13 9.63 -4.38 -27.87
CA GLU A 13 9.42 -5.82 -28.02
C GLU A 13 9.83 -6.58 -26.74
N PHE A 14 10.95 -6.17 -26.12
CA PHE A 14 11.53 -6.83 -24.95
C PHE A 14 11.06 -6.25 -23.62
N TYR A 15 10.58 -5.00 -23.60
CA TYR A 15 10.16 -4.29 -22.39
C TYR A 15 8.72 -3.79 -22.53
N PRO A 16 7.70 -4.64 -22.30
CA PRO A 16 6.29 -4.26 -22.39
C PRO A 16 5.92 -3.08 -21.49
N GLY A 17 6.56 -2.99 -20.31
CA GLY A 17 6.41 -1.87 -19.37
C GLY A 17 7.38 -0.71 -19.63
N TYR A 18 7.74 -0.44 -20.89
CA TYR A 18 8.71 0.62 -21.25
C TYR A 18 8.31 2.02 -20.76
N ALA A 19 7.02 2.28 -20.55
CA ALA A 19 6.54 3.49 -19.90
C ALA A 19 5.85 3.14 -18.58
N THR A 20 6.22 3.87 -17.54
CA THR A 20 5.73 3.65 -16.18
C THR A 20 5.37 4.97 -15.52
N SER A 21 4.18 4.99 -14.93
CA SER A 21 3.64 6.08 -14.12
C SER A 21 3.53 5.60 -12.68
N MET A 22 4.10 6.35 -11.75
CA MET A 22 4.13 5.95 -10.35
C MET A 22 4.21 7.12 -9.38
N ALA A 23 3.81 6.83 -8.15
CA ALA A 23 4.09 7.67 -7.00
C ALA A 23 5.53 7.43 -6.52
N SER A 24 6.28 8.49 -6.19
CA SER A 24 7.66 8.33 -5.72
C SER A 24 8.15 9.51 -4.89
N TYR A 25 9.45 9.53 -4.61
CA TYR A 25 10.14 10.53 -3.80
C TYR A 25 11.42 10.97 -4.53
N PRO A 26 11.91 12.19 -4.27
CA PRO A 26 13.14 12.68 -4.88
C PRO A 26 14.31 11.70 -4.68
N GLY A 27 14.96 11.31 -5.79
CA GLY A 27 16.10 10.39 -5.78
C GLY A 27 15.75 8.90 -5.82
N LEU A 28 14.47 8.51 -5.70
CA LEU A 28 14.05 7.13 -5.87
C LEU A 28 13.70 6.84 -7.34
N LEU A 29 14.23 5.74 -7.87
CA LEU A 29 13.99 5.26 -9.24
C LEU A 29 12.81 4.27 -9.33
N TYR A 30 12.10 4.08 -8.23
CA TYR A 30 10.93 3.20 -8.10
C TYR A 30 9.93 3.83 -7.15
N SER A 31 8.72 3.29 -7.12
CA SER A 31 7.74 3.66 -6.11
C SER A 31 8.11 2.98 -4.81
N SER A 32 8.37 3.71 -3.72
CA SER A 32 8.51 3.04 -2.42
C SER A 32 7.18 2.82 -1.72
N ASP A 33 6.07 3.29 -2.28
CA ASP A 33 4.76 3.25 -1.62
C ASP A 33 4.14 1.84 -1.47
N ASP A 34 4.08 0.93 -2.45
CA ASP A 34 4.23 1.04 -3.92
C ASP A 34 2.87 1.28 -4.67
N PHE A 35 2.87 2.11 -5.72
CA PHE A 35 1.77 2.24 -6.70
C PHE A 35 2.33 2.47 -8.10
N THR A 36 2.01 1.62 -9.07
CA THR A 36 2.59 1.69 -10.42
C THR A 36 1.60 1.28 -11.51
N LEU A 37 1.56 2.08 -12.57
CA LEU A 37 0.81 1.84 -13.81
C LEU A 37 1.79 1.72 -14.98
N MET A 38 1.65 0.71 -15.82
CA MET A 38 2.58 0.41 -16.91
C MET A 38 1.91 0.34 -18.28
N SER A 39 2.67 0.67 -19.32
CA SER A 39 2.29 0.51 -20.73
C SER A 39 1.99 -0.93 -21.13
N SER A 40 2.30 -1.91 -20.30
CA SER A 40 1.89 -3.30 -20.49
C SER A 40 0.42 -3.56 -20.14
N GLY A 41 -0.32 -2.56 -19.65
CA GLY A 41 -1.68 -2.72 -19.13
C GLY A 41 -1.74 -3.21 -17.68
N LEU A 42 -0.60 -3.34 -17.02
CA LEU A 42 -0.51 -3.79 -15.63
C LEU A 42 -0.62 -2.61 -14.66
N ALA A 43 -1.36 -2.81 -13.57
CA ALA A 43 -1.41 -1.94 -12.41
C ALA A 43 -1.03 -2.72 -11.15
N ILE A 44 -0.09 -2.18 -10.38
CA ILE A 44 0.56 -2.85 -9.27
C ILE A 44 0.50 -1.97 -8.04
N ILE A 45 0.06 -2.55 -6.93
CA ILE A 45 0.17 -1.94 -5.60
C ILE A 45 0.62 -3.01 -4.61
N GLU A 46 1.12 -2.58 -3.45
CA GLU A 46 1.35 -3.51 -2.35
C GLU A 46 0.96 -2.91 -1.00
N THR A 47 0.90 -3.78 0.02
CA THR A 47 1.06 -3.35 1.40
C THR A 47 2.08 -4.24 2.11
N THR A 48 2.94 -3.60 2.90
CA THR A 48 4.03 -4.29 3.59
C THR A 48 3.51 -5.20 4.70
N ILE A 49 4.05 -6.40 4.79
CA ILE A 49 3.75 -7.39 5.81
C ILE A 49 4.92 -7.45 6.80
N SER A 50 4.63 -7.26 8.09
CA SER A 50 5.63 -7.44 9.14
C SER A 50 6.10 -8.90 9.26
N VAL A 51 7.34 -9.11 9.68
CA VAL A 51 7.88 -10.45 9.97
C VAL A 51 8.15 -10.57 11.45
N PHE A 52 7.21 -11.18 12.19
CA PHE A 52 7.34 -11.38 13.63
C PHE A 52 8.21 -12.58 13.97
N ASN A 53 8.20 -13.61 13.12
CA ASN A 53 9.13 -14.72 13.22
C ASN A 53 10.51 -14.34 12.66
N VAL A 54 11.33 -13.71 13.51
CA VAL A 54 12.65 -13.18 13.11
C VAL A 54 13.64 -14.26 12.68
N SER A 55 13.42 -15.54 13.02
CA SER A 55 14.31 -16.62 12.56
C SER A 55 14.27 -16.81 11.04
N LEU A 56 13.22 -16.33 10.36
CA LEU A 56 13.13 -16.36 8.90
C LEU A 56 14.29 -15.57 8.25
N PHE A 57 14.79 -14.53 8.90
CA PHE A 57 15.91 -13.74 8.37
C PHE A 57 17.22 -14.52 8.25
N ASN A 58 17.34 -15.70 8.87
CA ASN A 58 18.47 -16.63 8.61
C ASN A 58 18.54 -17.09 7.14
N HIS A 59 17.46 -16.94 6.38
CA HIS A 59 17.41 -17.21 4.94
C HIS A 59 17.76 -16.00 4.07
N THR A 60 17.97 -14.82 4.65
CA THR A 60 18.39 -13.61 3.93
C THR A 60 19.90 -13.64 3.74
N GLN A 61 20.36 -13.56 2.50
CA GLN A 61 21.77 -13.70 2.12
C GLN A 61 22.16 -12.60 1.13
N ALA A 62 23.39 -12.11 1.24
CA ALA A 62 23.91 -11.09 0.32
C ALA A 62 24.14 -11.63 -1.10
N VAL A 63 24.44 -12.92 -1.24
CA VAL A 63 24.78 -13.56 -2.52
C VAL A 63 23.58 -14.36 -3.03
N GLY A 64 23.26 -14.21 -4.31
CA GLY A 64 22.18 -14.97 -4.96
C GLY A 64 20.77 -14.46 -4.66
N GLN A 65 20.63 -13.27 -4.06
CA GLN A 65 19.36 -12.61 -3.79
C GLN A 65 19.41 -11.16 -4.29
N LEU A 66 18.25 -10.63 -4.69
CA LEU A 66 18.09 -9.26 -5.15
C LEU A 66 17.16 -8.48 -4.22
N PRO A 67 17.50 -7.24 -3.82
CA PRO A 67 16.62 -6.37 -3.06
C PRO A 67 15.26 -6.17 -3.76
N THR A 68 14.20 -5.98 -2.99
CA THR A 68 12.83 -5.80 -3.51
C THR A 68 12.72 -4.74 -4.58
N TRP A 69 13.33 -3.56 -4.38
CA TRP A 69 13.24 -2.46 -5.35
C TRP A 69 13.80 -2.84 -6.73
N VAL A 70 14.88 -3.63 -6.80
CA VAL A 70 15.43 -4.14 -8.07
C VAL A 70 14.46 -5.11 -8.73
N ARG A 71 13.92 -6.04 -7.93
CA ARG A 71 12.97 -7.04 -8.43
C ARG A 71 11.67 -6.41 -8.91
N ALA A 72 11.19 -5.37 -8.24
CA ALA A 72 10.02 -4.60 -8.64
C ALA A 72 10.26 -3.89 -9.99
N ILE A 73 11.36 -3.14 -10.14
CA ILE A 73 11.70 -2.48 -11.41
C ILE A 73 11.79 -3.49 -12.56
N VAL A 74 12.53 -4.58 -12.38
CA VAL A 74 12.71 -5.62 -13.41
C VAL A 74 11.38 -6.26 -13.80
N SER A 75 10.53 -6.55 -12.82
CA SER A 75 9.22 -7.16 -13.08
C SER A 75 8.28 -6.18 -13.79
N ASN A 76 8.28 -4.91 -13.38
CA ASN A 76 7.49 -3.87 -14.03
C ASN A 76 7.86 -3.71 -15.51
N GLN A 77 9.16 -3.69 -15.82
CA GLN A 77 9.62 -3.45 -17.19
C GLN A 77 9.40 -4.65 -18.11
N LEU A 78 9.53 -5.88 -17.61
CA LEU A 78 9.57 -7.10 -18.43
C LEU A 78 8.24 -7.85 -18.53
N ALA A 79 7.34 -7.71 -17.56
CA ALA A 79 6.12 -8.51 -17.52
C ALA A 79 5.11 -8.12 -18.60
N ARG A 80 4.57 -9.13 -19.30
CA ARG A 80 3.49 -8.98 -20.30
C ARG A 80 2.10 -9.18 -19.71
N ASP A 81 2.02 -9.92 -18.61
CA ASP A 81 0.78 -10.20 -17.90
C ASP A 81 1.01 -10.30 -16.39
N ALA A 82 -0.08 -10.32 -15.62
CA ALA A 82 -0.01 -10.34 -14.15
C ALA A 82 0.68 -11.60 -13.59
N ARG A 83 0.54 -12.75 -14.26
CA ARG A 83 1.18 -13.99 -13.82
C ARG A 83 2.68 -13.96 -14.05
N GLU A 84 3.10 -13.45 -15.20
CA GLU A 84 4.52 -13.25 -15.54
C GLU A 84 5.17 -12.28 -14.57
N TRP A 85 4.49 -11.18 -14.21
CA TRP A 85 4.97 -10.24 -13.19
C TRP A 85 5.29 -10.97 -11.88
N CYS A 86 4.36 -11.77 -11.37
CA CYS A 86 4.56 -12.55 -10.15
C CYS A 86 5.71 -13.58 -10.27
N SER A 87 5.86 -14.19 -11.44
CA SER A 87 6.94 -15.15 -11.74
C SER A 87 8.31 -14.48 -11.73
N LEU A 88 8.44 -13.34 -12.40
CA LEU A 88 9.67 -12.53 -12.45
C LEU A 88 10.04 -12.01 -11.06
N TYR A 89 9.08 -11.42 -10.35
CA TYR A 89 9.30 -10.85 -9.02
C TYR A 89 9.77 -11.90 -8.00
N SER A 90 9.33 -13.15 -8.17
CA SER A 90 9.69 -14.26 -7.29
C SER A 90 11.13 -14.75 -7.45
N LYS A 91 11.80 -14.41 -8.55
CA LYS A 91 13.20 -14.77 -8.77
C LYS A 91 14.10 -14.01 -7.81
N TYR A 92 15.11 -14.68 -7.27
CA TYR A 92 16.12 -14.10 -6.37
C TYR A 92 15.51 -13.39 -5.14
N ASN A 93 14.40 -13.91 -4.60
CA ASN A 93 13.76 -13.37 -3.39
C ASN A 93 14.79 -13.13 -2.27
N SER A 94 14.88 -11.89 -1.79
CA SER A 94 15.78 -11.49 -0.70
C SER A 94 15.19 -11.59 0.69
N GLY A 95 13.87 -11.75 0.83
CA GLY A 95 13.24 -11.66 2.16
C GLY A 95 13.35 -10.27 2.81
N THR A 96 13.66 -9.23 2.02
CA THR A 96 13.62 -7.84 2.46
C THR A 96 12.39 -7.17 1.85
N TYR A 97 11.87 -6.12 2.49
CA TYR A 97 10.61 -5.45 2.12
C TYR A 97 9.51 -6.45 1.71
N ASN A 98 9.04 -7.21 2.71
CA ASN A 98 8.16 -8.35 2.51
C ASN A 98 6.72 -7.87 2.39
N ASN A 99 6.12 -8.03 1.22
CA ASN A 99 4.88 -7.34 0.87
C ASN A 99 3.81 -8.32 0.37
N GLN A 100 2.54 -7.88 0.45
CA GLN A 100 1.43 -8.43 -0.32
C GLN A 100 1.26 -7.59 -1.58
N TRP A 101 1.72 -8.12 -2.72
CA TRP A 101 1.57 -7.51 -4.03
C TRP A 101 0.22 -7.86 -4.64
N ALA A 102 -0.50 -6.85 -5.09
CA ALA A 102 -1.73 -6.96 -5.84
C ALA A 102 -1.45 -6.52 -7.29
N VAL A 103 -1.61 -7.47 -8.22
CA VAL A 103 -1.18 -7.34 -9.61
C VAL A 103 -2.41 -7.49 -10.51
N LEU A 104 -2.86 -6.38 -11.10
CA LEU A 104 -4.06 -6.31 -11.92
C LEU A 104 -3.68 -6.09 -13.40
N ASP A 105 -4.22 -6.92 -14.28
CA ASP A 105 -4.06 -6.81 -15.74
C ASP A 105 -5.32 -6.22 -16.38
N TYR A 106 -5.27 -4.92 -16.69
CA TYR A 106 -6.39 -4.21 -17.30
C TYR A 106 -6.70 -4.67 -18.74
N ASN A 107 -5.77 -5.34 -19.43
CA ASN A 107 -6.05 -5.92 -20.75
C ASN A 107 -7.06 -7.07 -20.68
N LYS A 108 -7.24 -7.64 -19.49
CA LYS A 108 -8.20 -8.72 -19.23
C LYS A 108 -9.54 -8.19 -18.74
N PHE A 109 -9.67 -6.88 -18.50
CA PHE A 109 -10.90 -6.28 -18.00
C PHE A 109 -11.68 -5.57 -19.12
N THR A 110 -12.91 -6.02 -19.38
CA THR A 110 -13.84 -5.32 -20.28
C THR A 110 -15.07 -4.87 -19.49
N PRO A 111 -15.38 -3.55 -19.46
CA PRO A 111 -16.56 -3.05 -18.75
C PRO A 111 -17.85 -3.74 -19.19
N ASN A 112 -18.74 -3.99 -18.23
CA ASN A 112 -20.04 -4.64 -18.43
C ASN A 112 -19.99 -6.07 -19.00
N GLN A 113 -18.83 -6.73 -18.93
CA GLN A 113 -18.69 -8.15 -19.24
C GLN A 113 -18.34 -8.96 -18.00
N ALA A 114 -18.61 -10.27 -18.05
CA ALA A 114 -18.16 -11.18 -17.01
C ALA A 114 -16.64 -11.15 -16.91
N LEU A 115 -16.12 -11.23 -15.68
CA LEU A 115 -14.67 -11.29 -15.46
C LEU A 115 -14.12 -12.58 -16.07
N PRO A 116 -12.94 -12.55 -16.70
CA PRO A 116 -12.34 -13.75 -17.23
C PRO A 116 -11.95 -14.70 -16.11
N GLU A 117 -12.01 -15.99 -16.39
CA GLU A 117 -11.63 -17.03 -15.43
C GLU A 117 -10.14 -16.94 -15.04
N TYR A 118 -9.26 -16.43 -15.92
CA TYR A 118 -7.82 -16.35 -15.67
C TYR A 118 -7.22 -15.03 -16.14
N GLY A 119 -6.06 -14.66 -15.58
CA GLY A 119 -5.24 -13.56 -16.07
C GLY A 119 -5.52 -12.20 -15.43
N LEU A 120 -6.74 -11.93 -14.94
CA LEU A 120 -7.12 -10.60 -14.47
C LEU A 120 -6.35 -10.13 -13.23
N PHE A 121 -6.38 -10.90 -12.15
CA PHE A 121 -5.89 -10.41 -10.85
C PHE A 121 -5.15 -11.50 -10.08
N TYR A 122 -3.95 -11.16 -9.63
CA TYR A 122 -3.06 -12.04 -8.87
C TYR A 122 -2.58 -11.36 -7.60
N ILE A 123 -2.52 -12.14 -6.52
CA ILE A 123 -1.95 -11.73 -5.24
C ILE A 123 -0.68 -12.53 -5.00
N LEU A 124 0.42 -11.85 -4.69
CA LEU A 124 1.68 -12.46 -4.30
C LEU A 124 2.09 -12.01 -2.91
N GLU A 125 2.32 -12.96 -2.00
CA GLU A 125 2.93 -12.66 -0.70
C GLU A 125 4.33 -13.23 -0.62
N GLN A 126 5.28 -12.38 -0.22
CA GLN A 126 6.68 -12.72 -0.03
C GLN A 126 7.03 -12.76 1.46
N MET A 127 7.87 -13.72 1.85
CA MET A 127 8.55 -13.76 3.15
C MET A 127 10.04 -14.07 2.95
N PRO A 128 10.88 -13.97 4.00
CA PRO A 128 12.26 -14.49 4.00
C PRO A 128 12.28 -16.03 3.97
N TYR A 129 11.79 -16.61 2.88
CA TYR A 129 11.73 -18.04 2.60
C TYR A 129 11.38 -18.29 1.11
N ARG A 130 11.72 -19.45 0.57
CA ARG A 130 11.65 -19.77 -0.88
C ARG A 130 10.23 -19.95 -1.46
N ASN A 131 9.16 -19.67 -0.71
CA ASN A 131 7.80 -19.95 -1.16
C ASN A 131 6.93 -18.69 -1.16
N ASN A 132 7.07 -17.89 -2.21
CA ASN A 132 6.05 -16.90 -2.54
C ASN A 132 4.72 -17.64 -2.76
N ARG A 133 3.65 -17.11 -2.20
CA ARG A 133 2.31 -17.65 -2.43
C ARG A 133 1.60 -16.78 -3.43
N LEU A 134 1.08 -17.43 -4.47
CA LEU A 134 0.36 -16.81 -5.57
C LEU A 134 -1.05 -17.40 -5.61
N SER A 135 -2.07 -16.56 -5.66
CA SER A 135 -3.42 -17.00 -6.02
C SER A 135 -4.08 -16.03 -6.99
N ARG A 136 -4.92 -16.60 -7.86
CA ARG A 136 -6.03 -15.87 -8.46
C ARG A 136 -6.97 -15.42 -7.36
N TYR A 137 -7.61 -14.27 -7.55
CA TYR A 137 -8.66 -13.83 -6.65
C TYR A 137 -9.91 -13.46 -7.44
N ASP A 138 -10.97 -14.24 -7.21
CA ASP A 138 -12.29 -14.17 -7.86
C ASP A 138 -13.44 -14.31 -6.85
N LYS A 139 -13.12 -14.29 -5.54
CA LYS A 139 -14.05 -14.68 -4.48
C LYS A 139 -15.00 -13.57 -4.04
N TYR A 140 -14.60 -12.31 -4.19
CA TYR A 140 -15.35 -11.15 -3.75
C TYR A 140 -15.33 -10.06 -4.82
N SER A 141 -16.25 -9.11 -4.73
CA SER A 141 -16.31 -7.94 -5.63
C SER A 141 -15.17 -6.92 -5.39
N TYR A 142 -14.30 -7.16 -4.41
CA TYR A 142 -13.16 -6.31 -4.03
C TYR A 142 -12.08 -7.15 -3.36
N PHE A 143 -10.82 -6.69 -3.35
CA PHE A 143 -9.75 -7.29 -2.54
C PHE A 143 -9.11 -6.23 -1.64
N PRO A 144 -9.21 -6.35 -0.31
CA PRO A 144 -8.57 -5.40 0.59
C PRO A 144 -7.16 -5.88 0.99
N SER A 145 -6.25 -4.92 1.15
CA SER A 145 -4.87 -5.13 1.62
C SER A 145 -4.57 -4.14 2.74
N TYR A 146 -4.06 -4.63 3.88
CA TYR A 146 -3.91 -3.83 5.10
C TYR A 146 -2.81 -4.38 6.03
N ASN A 147 -1.65 -4.72 5.46
CA ASN A 147 -0.44 -5.15 6.18
C ASN A 147 -0.55 -6.47 6.97
N ILE A 148 -1.60 -7.25 6.77
CA ILE A 148 -1.79 -8.58 7.36
C ILE A 148 -1.84 -9.59 6.22
N PRO A 149 -1.10 -10.72 6.29
CA PRO A 149 -1.08 -11.71 5.22
C PRO A 149 -2.43 -12.43 5.09
N TYR A 150 -2.91 -12.54 3.86
CA TYR A 150 -4.10 -13.27 3.44
C TYR A 150 -3.86 -14.79 3.41
N PHE A 151 -2.70 -15.25 2.92
CA PHE A 151 -2.46 -16.68 2.80
C PHE A 151 -2.19 -17.28 4.17
N LYS A 152 -3.04 -18.22 4.62
CA LYS A 152 -2.91 -18.92 5.92
C LYS A 152 -1.48 -19.39 6.22
N LYS A 153 -0.77 -19.93 5.24
CA LYS A 153 0.63 -20.35 5.41
C LYS A 153 1.56 -19.18 5.70
N ILE A 154 1.38 -18.05 5.02
CA ILE A 154 2.18 -16.85 5.27
C ILE A 154 1.84 -16.29 6.65
N THR A 155 0.56 -16.22 7.01
CA THR A 155 0.09 -15.83 8.36
C THR A 155 0.76 -16.65 9.46
N ASP A 156 0.86 -17.96 9.27
CA ASP A 156 1.50 -18.88 10.21
C ASP A 156 3.02 -18.64 10.28
N ILE A 157 3.74 -18.78 9.16
CA ILE A 157 5.22 -18.73 9.18
C ILE A 157 5.77 -17.37 9.62
N SER A 158 5.07 -16.28 9.31
CA SER A 158 5.49 -14.91 9.64
C SER A 158 5.20 -14.54 11.09
N GLY A 159 4.47 -15.37 11.84
CA GLY A 159 4.21 -15.19 13.28
C GLY A 159 2.96 -14.37 13.62
N PHE A 160 2.06 -14.13 12.66
CA PHE A 160 0.84 -13.35 12.91
C PHE A 160 -0.17 -14.10 13.79
N ILE A 161 -0.17 -15.44 13.78
CA ILE A 161 -1.04 -16.23 14.67
C ILE A 161 -0.72 -15.91 16.13
N GLN A 162 0.56 -15.97 16.50
CA GLN A 162 1.01 -15.71 17.87
C GLN A 162 0.80 -14.24 18.27
N GLN A 163 0.97 -13.30 17.34
CA GLN A 163 0.63 -11.90 17.62
C GLN A 163 -0.86 -11.69 17.83
N GLY A 164 -1.72 -12.37 17.06
CA GLY A 164 -3.16 -12.32 17.24
C GLY A 164 -3.64 -12.94 18.57
N GLU A 165 -2.93 -13.94 19.08
CA GLU A 165 -3.16 -14.52 20.42
C GLU A 165 -2.73 -13.55 21.53
N LYS A 166 -1.60 -12.85 21.34
CA LYS A 166 -1.03 -11.93 22.33
C LYS A 166 -1.73 -10.57 22.40
N LEU A 167 -2.00 -9.97 21.24
CA LEU A 167 -2.44 -8.58 21.08
C LEU A 167 -3.82 -8.46 20.40
N GLY A 168 -4.50 -9.58 20.18
CA GLY A 168 -5.89 -9.60 19.73
C GLY A 168 -6.07 -9.28 18.24
N ASP A 169 -7.24 -8.72 17.93
CA ASP A 169 -7.77 -8.67 16.57
C ASP A 169 -7.00 -7.75 15.63
N TRP A 170 -6.18 -6.83 16.15
CA TRP A 170 -5.32 -5.95 15.35
C TRP A 170 -4.42 -6.70 14.37
N PHE A 171 -4.02 -7.93 14.72
CA PHE A 171 -3.11 -8.77 13.93
C PHE A 171 -3.84 -9.92 13.21
N LYS A 172 -5.17 -9.92 13.17
CA LYS A 172 -5.95 -10.97 12.51
C LYS A 172 -6.57 -10.46 11.22
N TRP A 173 -6.35 -11.19 10.12
CA TRP A 173 -6.71 -10.72 8.77
C TRP A 173 -8.17 -10.31 8.63
N GLY A 174 -9.13 -11.07 9.16
CA GLY A 174 -10.56 -10.75 9.06
C GLY A 174 -11.15 -9.94 10.22
N ALA A 175 -10.33 -9.48 11.17
CA ALA A 175 -10.82 -8.87 12.40
C ALA A 175 -10.15 -7.53 12.77
N SER A 176 -9.07 -7.14 12.10
CA SER A 176 -8.43 -5.85 12.33
C SER A 176 -9.39 -4.69 12.02
N PRO A 177 -9.17 -3.49 12.60
CA PRO A 177 -10.00 -2.32 12.33
C PRO A 177 -10.19 -2.04 10.83
N ARG A 178 -9.09 -2.08 10.05
CA ARG A 178 -9.14 -1.87 8.59
C ARG A 178 -9.93 -2.96 7.88
N ALA A 179 -9.78 -4.23 8.29
CA ALA A 179 -10.56 -5.32 7.71
C ALA A 179 -12.07 -5.09 7.93
N LYS A 180 -12.46 -4.67 9.14
CA LYS A 180 -13.85 -4.40 9.50
C LYS A 180 -14.42 -3.18 8.79
N ILE A 181 -13.66 -2.10 8.66
CA ILE A 181 -14.07 -0.90 7.92
C ILE A 181 -14.23 -1.24 6.43
N PHE A 182 -13.28 -1.97 5.84
CA PHE A 182 -13.41 -2.40 4.45
C PHE A 182 -14.63 -3.28 4.24
N ASP A 183 -14.82 -4.33 5.05
CA ASP A 183 -16.00 -5.22 4.99
C ASP A 183 -17.32 -4.46 5.11
N ARG A 184 -17.37 -3.46 6.01
CA ARG A 184 -18.56 -2.59 6.17
C ARG A 184 -18.77 -1.66 4.98
N ASP A 185 -17.73 -1.01 4.46
CA ASP A 185 -17.91 0.19 3.62
C ASP A 185 -17.58 0.00 2.13
N HIS A 186 -16.94 -1.11 1.74
CA HIS A 186 -16.48 -1.31 0.35
C HIS A 186 -17.63 -1.23 -0.67
N HIS A 187 -18.84 -1.62 -0.28
CA HIS A 187 -20.00 -1.65 -1.17
C HIS A 187 -20.52 -0.24 -1.53
N ASN A 188 -20.09 0.81 -0.82
CA ASN A 188 -20.43 2.21 -1.13
C ASN A 188 -19.50 2.83 -2.18
N VAL A 189 -18.52 2.07 -2.67
CA VAL A 189 -17.58 2.53 -3.70
C VAL A 189 -18.14 2.20 -5.09
N HIS A 190 -18.46 3.24 -5.85
CA HIS A 190 -19.07 3.13 -7.18
C HIS A 190 -18.32 3.92 -8.26
N ASP A 191 -17.40 4.80 -7.85
CA ASP A 191 -16.62 5.69 -8.70
C ASP A 191 -15.32 6.12 -7.99
N LEU A 192 -14.52 6.96 -8.65
CA LEU A 192 -13.27 7.46 -8.06
C LEU A 192 -13.49 8.41 -6.88
N ASP A 193 -14.62 9.13 -6.81
CA ASP A 193 -14.91 10.05 -5.70
C ASP A 193 -15.18 9.27 -4.42
N SER A 194 -16.06 8.26 -4.50
CA SER A 194 -16.37 7.34 -3.41
C SER A 194 -15.17 6.47 -3.02
N LEU A 195 -14.34 6.03 -3.98
CA LEU A 195 -13.07 5.35 -3.69
C LEU A 195 -12.11 6.28 -2.92
N THR A 196 -11.94 7.52 -3.39
CA THR A 196 -11.11 8.53 -2.72
C THR A 196 -11.59 8.73 -1.29
N LYS A 197 -12.91 8.87 -1.10
CA LYS A 197 -13.50 9.03 0.23
C LYS A 197 -13.19 7.85 1.16
N LEU A 198 -13.36 6.61 0.70
CA LEU A 198 -13.06 5.43 1.50
C LEU A 198 -11.56 5.34 1.83
N MET A 199 -10.69 5.55 0.86
CA MET A 199 -9.24 5.43 1.06
C MET A 199 -8.67 6.55 1.94
N ARG A 200 -9.36 7.69 2.04
CA ARG A 200 -9.03 8.80 2.94
C ARG A 200 -9.80 8.75 4.27
N TYR A 201 -10.57 7.69 4.51
CA TYR A 201 -11.43 7.61 5.68
C TYR A 201 -10.65 7.50 6.99
N ASN A 202 -10.89 8.46 7.88
CA ASN A 202 -10.53 8.40 9.28
C ASN A 202 -11.51 9.24 10.10
N ASN A 203 -12.39 8.57 10.85
CA ASN A 203 -13.33 9.18 11.78
C ASN A 203 -13.20 8.50 13.16
N TYR A 204 -11.95 8.30 13.60
CA TYR A 204 -11.61 7.38 14.69
C TYR A 204 -12.34 7.67 16.02
N GLN A 205 -12.73 8.91 16.28
CA GLN A 205 -13.44 9.30 17.50
C GLN A 205 -14.90 8.84 17.53
N LYS A 206 -15.47 8.46 16.38
CA LYS A 206 -16.88 8.08 16.24
C LYS A 206 -17.06 6.67 15.67
N ASP A 207 -16.06 6.13 14.98
CA ASP A 207 -16.13 4.78 14.42
C ASP A 207 -15.98 3.71 15.51
N GLU A 208 -16.90 2.76 15.55
CA GLU A 208 -16.87 1.65 16.50
C GLU A 208 -15.65 0.73 16.32
N PHE A 209 -15.14 0.58 15.08
CA PHE A 209 -13.98 -0.25 14.80
C PHE A 209 -12.66 0.43 15.18
N SER A 210 -12.69 1.72 15.46
CA SER A 210 -11.52 2.46 15.95
C SER A 210 -11.36 2.42 17.47
N LYS A 211 -12.29 1.78 18.19
CA LYS A 211 -12.21 1.59 19.64
C LYS A 211 -11.10 0.61 20.01
N CYS A 212 -10.40 0.91 21.10
CA CYS A 212 -9.40 0.01 21.69
C CYS A 212 -9.51 -0.03 23.22
N LYS A 213 -8.81 -0.99 23.84
CA LYS A 213 -8.60 -1.03 25.30
C LYS A 213 -7.52 -0.03 25.71
N CYS A 214 -7.79 1.23 25.40
CA CYS A 214 -6.87 2.36 25.48
C CYS A 214 -7.53 3.53 26.23
N ASN A 215 -6.75 4.52 26.63
CA ASN A 215 -7.26 5.79 27.17
C ASN A 215 -6.56 6.96 26.48
N PRO A 216 -7.25 7.81 25.70
CA PRO A 216 -8.69 7.76 25.37
C PRO A 216 -9.10 6.48 24.61
N PRO A 217 -10.40 6.10 24.58
CA PRO A 217 -10.85 4.76 24.14
C PRO A 217 -10.87 4.55 22.63
N TYR A 218 -10.10 5.34 21.88
CA TYR A 218 -10.00 5.27 20.43
C TYR A 218 -8.54 5.45 20.01
N SER A 219 -8.19 4.87 18.86
CA SER A 219 -6.90 5.11 18.21
C SER A 219 -7.10 5.61 16.79
N ALA A 220 -6.42 6.71 16.45
CA ALA A 220 -6.38 7.27 15.12
C ALA A 220 -5.56 6.42 14.11
N GLU A 221 -4.85 5.40 14.58
CA GLU A 221 -4.23 4.36 13.74
C GLU A 221 -5.25 3.31 13.27
N ALA A 222 -6.41 3.23 13.92
CA ALA A 222 -7.45 2.24 13.66
C ALA A 222 -8.43 2.71 12.56
N ALA A 223 -7.90 3.16 11.42
CA ALA A 223 -8.67 3.67 10.28
C ALA A 223 -8.02 3.27 8.95
N ILE A 224 -8.70 3.50 7.81
CA ILE A 224 -8.10 3.24 6.49
C ILE A 224 -6.91 4.17 6.26
N SER A 225 -7.09 5.47 6.54
CA SER A 225 -6.05 6.49 6.46
C SER A 225 -5.58 6.90 7.87
N ALA A 226 -4.64 6.14 8.43
CA ALA A 226 -4.14 6.34 9.80
C ALA A 226 -3.59 7.78 10.08
N ARG A 227 -3.74 8.23 11.33
CA ARG A 227 -3.35 9.55 11.85
C ARG A 227 -2.76 9.47 13.26
N GLY A 228 -1.67 8.73 13.45
CA GLY A 228 -1.05 8.53 14.77
C GLY A 228 -0.60 9.81 15.46
N ASP A 229 -0.42 10.89 14.72
CA ASP A 229 -0.16 12.23 15.24
C ASP A 229 -1.32 12.78 16.10
N LEU A 230 -2.55 12.32 15.88
CA LEU A 230 -3.75 12.76 16.60
C LEU A 230 -4.00 12.00 17.92
N ASN A 231 -3.28 10.91 18.14
CA ASN A 231 -3.33 10.18 19.39
C ASN A 231 -2.60 10.98 20.47
N PRO A 232 -3.16 11.19 21.68
CA PRO A 232 -2.44 11.90 22.74
C PRO A 232 -1.15 11.18 23.17
N SER A 233 -0.06 11.94 23.33
CA SER A 233 1.25 11.44 23.78
C SER A 233 1.24 10.86 25.20
N ASN A 234 0.29 11.31 26.05
CA ASN A 234 0.05 10.78 27.40
C ASN A 234 -1.01 9.66 27.43
N GLY A 235 -1.51 9.21 26.28
CA GLY A 235 -2.50 8.15 26.21
C GLY A 235 -1.91 6.77 26.51
N THR A 236 -2.76 5.83 26.91
CA THR A 236 -2.42 4.42 27.07
C THR A 236 -2.97 3.61 25.89
N TYR A 237 -2.17 2.72 25.31
CA TYR A 237 -2.53 1.94 24.14
C TYR A 237 -2.10 0.48 24.32
N GLU A 238 -2.71 -0.45 23.58
CA GLU A 238 -2.47 -1.89 23.74
C GLU A 238 -1.06 -2.28 23.28
N PHE A 239 -0.47 -1.52 22.35
CA PHE A 239 0.93 -1.62 21.94
C PHE A 239 1.41 -0.28 21.34
N PRO A 240 2.73 -0.02 21.28
CA PRO A 240 3.26 1.30 20.90
C PRO A 240 2.78 1.83 19.54
N GLY A 241 2.71 0.97 18.52
CA GLY A 241 2.29 1.34 17.17
C GLY A 241 0.81 1.72 17.03
N GLN A 242 -0.01 1.53 18.08
CA GLN A 242 -1.40 1.98 18.11
C GLN A 242 -1.53 3.40 18.69
N GLY A 243 -0.47 3.94 19.30
CA GLY A 243 -0.51 5.17 20.09
C GLY A 243 -0.11 6.44 19.34
N HIS A 244 0.47 7.38 20.08
CA HIS A 244 1.04 8.60 19.51
C HIS A 244 2.35 8.27 18.79
N VAL A 245 2.34 8.37 17.46
CA VAL A 245 3.47 7.99 16.60
C VAL A 245 3.62 8.97 15.46
N ASN A 246 4.86 9.18 15.01
CA ASN A 246 5.15 9.83 13.73
C ASN A 246 4.92 8.85 12.57
N HIS A 247 3.66 8.45 12.40
CA HIS A 247 3.20 7.48 11.40
C HIS A 247 1.75 7.81 11.01
N GLY A 248 1.40 7.48 9.77
CA GLY A 248 0.07 7.69 9.23
C GLY A 248 0.06 7.46 7.72
N ALA A 249 -1.12 7.55 7.11
CA ALA A 249 -1.22 7.55 5.66
C ALA A 249 -0.77 8.91 5.12
N LEU A 250 0.17 8.90 4.17
CA LEU A 250 0.78 10.12 3.63
C LEU A 250 0.20 10.57 2.29
N ASP A 251 -0.67 9.77 1.69
CA ASP A 251 -1.26 10.06 0.39
C ASP A 251 -2.47 9.17 0.06
N TYR A 252 -2.98 9.32 -1.16
CA TYR A 252 -3.84 8.40 -1.86
C TYR A 252 -3.51 8.42 -3.36
N LYS A 253 -3.68 7.27 -4.02
CA LYS A 253 -3.57 7.08 -5.47
C LYS A 253 -4.68 6.13 -5.89
N GLY A 254 -5.45 6.52 -6.90
CA GLY A 254 -6.52 5.69 -7.45
C GLY A 254 -6.62 5.85 -8.95
N THR A 255 -6.82 4.74 -9.65
CA THR A 255 -7.05 4.73 -11.09
C THR A 255 -8.29 3.91 -11.41
N ASN A 256 -8.74 3.98 -12.66
CA ASN A 256 -9.79 3.14 -13.21
C ASN A 256 -9.41 2.74 -14.64
N VAL A 257 -10.26 1.97 -15.31
CA VAL A 257 -10.00 1.51 -16.69
C VAL A 257 -9.76 2.65 -17.69
N ALA A 258 -10.35 3.83 -17.49
CA ALA A 258 -10.19 4.96 -18.40
C ALA A 258 -8.91 5.75 -18.16
N LEU A 259 -8.52 5.93 -16.89
CA LEU A 259 -7.28 6.60 -16.51
C LEU A 259 -6.06 5.71 -16.77
N MET A 260 -6.13 4.42 -16.42
CA MET A 260 -5.03 3.47 -16.60
C MET A 260 -4.59 3.36 -18.06
N LYS A 261 -5.52 3.41 -19.02
CA LYS A 261 -5.18 3.38 -20.46
C LYS A 261 -4.24 4.51 -20.88
N ARG A 262 -4.23 5.61 -20.14
CA ARG A 262 -3.35 6.78 -20.35
C ARG A 262 -2.26 6.86 -19.29
N LEU A 263 -2.06 5.81 -18.49
CA LEU A 263 -1.21 5.77 -17.30
C LEU A 263 -1.49 6.89 -16.28
N GLU A 264 -2.72 7.40 -16.26
CA GLU A 264 -3.16 8.46 -15.37
C GLU A 264 -3.74 7.87 -14.07
N PHE A 265 -3.74 8.69 -13.02
CA PHE A 265 -4.37 8.38 -11.76
C PHE A 265 -4.74 9.65 -11.01
N ARG A 266 -5.73 9.54 -10.13
CA ARG A 266 -6.02 10.54 -9.11
C ARG A 266 -5.06 10.39 -7.95
N ALA A 267 -4.48 11.49 -7.49
CA ALA A 267 -3.58 11.53 -6.35
C ALA A 267 -4.03 12.58 -5.33
N GLN A 268 -3.82 12.32 -4.04
CA GLN A 268 -3.93 13.32 -2.99
C GLN A 268 -2.74 13.18 -2.05
N GLY A 269 -1.95 14.24 -1.90
CA GLY A 269 -0.79 14.24 -1.01
C GLY A 269 -1.12 14.69 0.42
N GLY A 270 -0.42 14.13 1.40
CA GLY A 270 -0.50 14.47 2.82
C GLY A 270 -1.41 13.55 3.63
N PRO A 271 -1.39 13.70 4.97
CA PRO A 271 -2.36 13.06 5.86
C PRO A 271 -3.81 13.43 5.53
N THR A 272 -4.75 12.53 5.81
CA THR A 272 -6.19 12.81 5.59
C THR A 272 -6.68 13.96 6.46
N TRP A 273 -7.64 14.73 5.95
CA TRP A 273 -8.27 15.86 6.62
C TRP A 273 -9.77 15.92 6.25
N GLY A 274 -10.58 16.59 7.07
CA GLY A 274 -12.03 16.65 6.92
C GLY A 274 -12.72 16.19 8.21
N ASP A 275 -12.96 14.88 8.33
CA ASP A 275 -13.44 14.25 9.58
C ASP A 275 -12.42 14.38 10.73
N VAL A 276 -11.16 14.62 10.39
CA VAL A 276 -10.04 14.94 11.28
C VAL A 276 -9.36 16.25 10.85
N PRO A 277 -8.70 17.00 11.76
CA PRO A 277 -8.05 18.26 11.40
C PRO A 277 -6.89 18.04 10.43
N ALA A 278 -6.61 19.02 9.57
CA ALA A 278 -5.44 19.00 8.71
C ALA A 278 -4.14 18.95 9.54
N PHE A 279 -3.16 18.18 9.08
CA PHE A 279 -1.87 18.06 9.75
C PHE A 279 -1.06 19.36 9.58
N LYS A 280 -0.37 19.78 10.65
CA LYS A 280 0.54 20.93 10.66
C LYS A 280 1.85 20.58 11.36
N TRP A 281 2.99 20.83 10.71
CA TRP A 281 4.30 20.61 11.33
C TRP A 281 4.52 21.51 12.55
N SER A 282 4.08 22.77 12.48
CA SER A 282 4.21 23.76 13.54
C SER A 282 3.50 23.40 14.85
N THR A 283 2.51 22.50 14.80
CA THR A 283 1.78 22.01 15.98
C THR A 283 2.08 20.56 16.32
N PHE A 284 2.96 19.89 15.57
CA PHE A 284 3.27 18.49 15.80
C PHE A 284 4.26 18.35 16.96
N ASP A 285 3.84 17.65 18.02
CA ASP A 285 4.54 17.55 19.31
C ASP A 285 5.50 16.36 19.41
N PHE A 286 5.77 15.66 18.30
CA PHE A 286 6.67 14.53 18.28
C PHE A 286 8.13 14.96 18.22
N VAL A 287 8.93 14.50 19.18
CA VAL A 287 10.38 14.72 19.23
C VAL A 287 11.11 13.47 18.75
N SER A 288 12.09 13.65 17.87
CA SER A 288 12.93 12.55 17.41
C SER A 288 13.67 11.91 18.58
N ILE A 289 13.51 10.60 18.78
CA ILE A 289 14.20 9.86 19.85
C ILE A 289 15.72 9.86 19.63
N SER A 290 16.18 9.88 18.37
CA SER A 290 17.60 9.79 18.02
C SER A 290 18.33 11.13 18.08
N THR A 291 17.67 12.23 17.69
CA THR A 291 18.29 13.55 17.63
C THR A 291 17.87 14.47 18.77
N LYS A 292 16.80 14.14 19.51
CA LYS A 292 16.15 15.01 20.50
C LYS A 292 15.68 16.36 19.95
N ASP A 293 15.64 16.48 18.63
CA ASP A 293 15.21 17.68 17.92
C ASP A 293 13.81 17.48 17.31
N ILE A 294 13.19 18.61 16.94
CA ILE A 294 11.99 18.64 16.11
C ILE A 294 12.30 17.92 14.79
N ILE A 295 11.33 17.17 14.28
CA ILE A 295 11.46 16.42 13.03
C ILE A 295 11.84 17.37 11.89
N ASN A 296 12.95 17.10 11.19
CA ASN A 296 13.35 17.88 10.03
C ASN A 296 12.40 17.61 8.84
N HIS A 297 11.92 18.67 8.21
CA HIS A 297 10.94 18.63 7.11
C HIS A 297 11.20 19.73 6.07
N ILE A 298 12.47 20.00 5.74
CA ILE A 298 12.85 20.99 4.74
C ILE A 298 12.11 20.73 3.41
N GLY A 299 11.51 21.78 2.86
CA GLY A 299 10.76 21.74 1.60
C GLY A 299 9.31 21.29 1.74
N HIS A 300 8.87 20.86 2.94
CA HIS A 300 7.46 20.59 3.20
C HIS A 300 6.69 21.88 3.50
N PRO A 301 5.42 21.99 3.07
CA PRO A 301 4.51 23.01 3.59
C PRO A 301 4.28 22.77 5.09
N ASP A 302 3.97 23.82 5.83
CA ASP A 302 3.57 23.68 7.24
C ASP A 302 2.24 22.92 7.36
N GLU A 303 1.19 23.41 6.68
CA GLU A 303 -0.15 22.80 6.66
C GLU A 303 -0.34 21.88 5.45
N TRP A 304 -0.76 20.65 5.72
CA TRP A 304 -1.06 19.63 4.71
C TRP A 304 -2.56 19.51 4.50
N LYS A 305 -3.10 20.41 3.68
CA LYS A 305 -4.51 20.48 3.33
C LYS A 305 -4.70 20.56 1.81
N PHE A 306 -4.14 19.57 1.11
CA PHE A 306 -4.24 19.50 -0.34
C PHE A 306 -5.53 18.80 -0.77
N ASP A 307 -6.16 19.34 -1.81
CA ASP A 307 -7.18 18.62 -2.57
C ASP A 307 -6.54 17.55 -3.45
N TRP A 308 -7.37 16.61 -3.92
CA TRP A 308 -6.91 15.63 -4.90
C TRP A 308 -6.74 16.28 -6.28
N VAL A 309 -5.87 15.70 -7.09
CA VAL A 309 -5.66 16.07 -8.50
C VAL A 309 -5.73 14.82 -9.36
N GLU A 310 -6.29 14.94 -10.56
CA GLU A 310 -6.16 13.91 -11.59
C GLU A 310 -4.97 14.26 -12.47
N HIS A 311 -3.96 13.41 -12.44
CA HIS A 311 -2.74 13.65 -13.17
C HIS A 311 -2.96 13.47 -14.68
N LYS A 312 -2.35 14.35 -15.47
CA LYS A 312 -2.33 14.28 -16.94
C LYS A 312 -0.90 14.39 -17.43
N TRP A 313 -0.51 13.49 -18.31
CA TRP A 313 0.82 13.51 -18.91
C TRP A 313 0.86 14.48 -20.10
N GLU A 314 1.95 15.23 -20.22
CA GLU A 314 2.22 16.05 -21.41
C GLU A 314 2.56 15.19 -22.62
N THR A 315 3.14 14.01 -22.38
CA THR A 315 3.45 13.01 -23.39
C THR A 315 2.27 12.07 -23.61
N ASP A 316 2.00 11.80 -24.89
CA ASP A 316 0.96 10.85 -25.31
C ASP A 316 1.47 9.41 -25.09
N ILE A 317 1.06 8.81 -23.97
CA ILE A 317 1.46 7.45 -23.57
C ILE A 317 0.21 6.64 -23.29
N HIS A 318 0.16 5.43 -23.84
CA HIS A 318 -0.96 4.52 -23.65
C HIS A 318 -0.49 3.13 -23.22
N ALA A 319 -1.36 2.45 -22.50
CA ALA A 319 -1.26 1.02 -22.22
C ALA A 319 -1.93 0.17 -23.30
#